data_AF-A0AAE6I9Z7-F1
#
_entry.id   AF-A0AAE6I9Z7-F1
#
_cell.length_a   1.000
_cell.length_b   1.000
_cell.length_c   1.000
_cell.angle_alpha   90.00
_cell.angle_beta   90.00
_cell.angle_gamma   90.00
#
_symmetry.space_group_name_H-M   'P 1'
#
loop_
_entity.id
_entity.type
_entity.pdbx_description
1 polymer ?
#
loop_
_entity_poly.entity_id
_entity_poly.type
_entity_poly.pdbx_seq_one_letter_code
_entity_poly.pdbx_strand_id
1 'polypeptide(L)'
;MAHKYIKEIVDLKNTPYGWSENTGRDSKWLEERRIYGFDERETWSLDTTFFYWLYERLMMFKKVNCINLDFHKFKIQGIELTQKQCIDKMICNCKKIITYKGADDLFTIKNETLDIWKECIFSMWW
;
A
#
# COMPACT_ATOMS: atom_id res chain seq x y z
N MET A 1 -10.31 9.81 6.36
CA MET A 1 -10.67 8.44 5.92
C MET A 1 -10.28 7.45 7.00
N ALA A 2 -10.98 6.31 7.16
CA ALA A 2 -10.62 5.35 8.20
C ALA A 2 -9.58 4.35 7.66
N HIS A 3 -8.29 4.58 7.96
CA HIS A 3 -7.17 3.72 7.56
C HIS A 3 -7.08 2.43 8.40
N LYS A 4 -8.12 1.59 8.35
CA LYS A 4 -8.29 0.44 9.24
C LYS A 4 -7.09 -0.49 9.22
N TYR A 5 -6.68 -0.95 8.04
CA TYR A 5 -5.60 -1.94 7.92
C TYR A 5 -4.23 -1.37 8.31
N ILE A 6 -4.01 -0.07 8.10
CA ILE A 6 -2.76 0.58 8.53
C ILE A 6 -2.68 0.69 10.05
N LYS A 7 -3.78 1.08 10.70
CA LYS A 7 -3.88 1.15 12.17
C LYS A 7 -3.57 -0.18 12.86
N GLU A 8 -3.77 -1.30 12.19
CA GLU A 8 -3.48 -2.64 12.70
C GLU A 8 -1.97 -2.97 12.72
N ILE A 9 -1.15 -2.25 11.94
CA ILE A 9 0.29 -2.55 11.79
C ILE A 9 1.22 -1.40 12.20
N VAL A 10 0.72 -0.16 12.25
CA VAL A 10 1.51 1.02 12.64
C VAL A 10 0.61 2.13 13.20
N ASP A 11 1.18 2.96 14.08
CA ASP A 11 0.53 4.17 14.60
C ASP A 11 0.47 5.24 13.50
N LEU A 12 -0.74 5.74 13.20
CA LEU A 12 -0.98 6.68 12.10
C LEU A 12 -0.18 7.97 12.21
N LYS A 13 0.17 8.42 13.43
CA LYS A 13 0.99 9.63 13.61
C LYS A 13 2.38 9.51 12.96
N ASN A 14 2.85 8.27 12.75
CA ASN A 14 4.12 7.97 12.12
C ASN A 14 4.00 7.70 10.61
N THR A 15 2.84 7.99 10.01
CA THR A 15 2.53 7.70 8.61
C THR A 15 2.14 8.97 7.86
N PRO A 16 2.09 8.97 6.52
CA PRO A 16 1.61 10.12 5.74
C PRO A 16 0.24 10.66 6.19
N TYR A 17 -0.60 9.81 6.78
CA TYR A 17 -1.94 10.16 7.26
C TYR A 17 -1.94 10.98 8.56
N GLY A 18 -0.80 11.05 9.28
CA GLY A 18 -0.69 11.68 10.58
C GLY A 18 0.63 12.40 10.85
N TRP A 19 1.53 12.52 9.86
CA TRP A 19 2.81 13.21 10.03
C TRP A 19 2.62 14.66 10.49
N SER A 20 3.52 15.11 11.37
CA SER A 20 3.67 16.50 11.80
C SER A 20 2.39 17.15 12.32
N GLU A 21 2.04 16.97 13.59
CA GLU A 21 0.88 17.66 14.19
C GLU A 21 1.27 19.00 14.82
N ASN A 22 0.28 19.90 15.01
CA ASN A 22 0.44 21.20 15.66
C ASN A 22 1.42 22.15 14.94
N THR A 23 1.34 22.18 13.60
CA THR A 23 2.27 22.97 12.77
C THR A 23 1.71 24.32 12.33
N GLY A 24 0.47 24.63 12.69
CA GLY A 24 -0.27 25.77 12.14
C GLY A 24 -0.84 25.52 10.75
N ARG A 25 -0.54 24.37 10.12
CA ARG A 25 -1.13 23.90 8.86
C ARG A 25 -2.29 22.92 9.06
N ASP A 26 -2.64 22.58 10.29
CA ASP A 26 -3.62 21.54 10.59
C ASP A 26 -5.01 21.84 10.00
N SER A 27 -5.43 23.11 9.99
CA SER A 27 -6.68 23.55 9.35
C SER A 27 -6.65 23.41 7.83
N LYS A 28 -5.52 23.76 7.20
CA LYS A 28 -5.28 23.56 5.76
C LYS A 28 -5.40 22.08 5.41
N TRP A 29 -4.71 21.21 6.13
CA TRP A 29 -4.76 19.77 5.85
C TRP A 29 -6.13 19.17 6.10
N LEU A 30 -6.88 19.66 7.10
CA LEU A 30 -8.26 19.24 7.30
C LEU A 30 -9.14 19.58 6.09
N GLU A 31 -8.96 20.79 5.53
CA GLU A 31 -9.68 21.23 4.34
C GLU A 31 -9.27 20.45 3.08
N GLU A 32 -7.98 20.18 2.89
CA GLU A 32 -7.49 19.34 1.80
C GLU A 32 -8.09 17.94 1.85
N ARG A 33 -8.12 17.30 3.03
CA ARG A 33 -8.79 15.99 3.18
C ARG A 33 -10.29 16.05 2.88
N ARG A 34 -10.96 17.17 3.16
CA ARG A 34 -12.38 17.37 2.86
C ARG A 34 -12.62 17.53 1.35
N ILE A 35 -11.78 18.27 0.65
CA ILE A 35 -11.91 18.55 -0.79
C ILE A 35 -11.40 17.39 -1.64
N TYR A 36 -10.20 16.89 -1.36
CA TYR A 36 -9.46 15.96 -2.21
C TYR A 36 -9.48 14.51 -1.69
N GLY A 37 -9.86 14.29 -0.44
CA GLY A 37 -9.80 12.98 0.22
C GLY A 37 -8.43 12.63 0.82
N PHE A 38 -7.40 13.46 0.57
CA PHE A 38 -6.04 13.37 1.09
C PHE A 38 -5.48 14.79 1.34
N ASP A 39 -4.36 14.92 2.03
CA ASP A 39 -3.66 16.20 2.21
C ASP A 39 -2.20 16.15 1.75
N GLU A 40 -1.53 17.31 1.69
CA GLU A 40 -0.17 17.43 1.14
C GLU A 40 0.87 16.50 1.79
N ARG A 41 0.65 16.00 3.01
CA ARG A 41 1.60 15.08 3.67
C ARG A 41 1.72 13.76 2.92
N GLU A 42 0.65 13.34 2.25
CA GLU A 42 0.64 12.18 1.37
C GLU A 42 1.52 12.38 0.12
N THR A 43 1.96 13.61 -0.17
CA THR A 43 2.86 13.91 -1.29
C THR A 43 4.31 14.14 -0.87
N TRP A 44 4.63 14.15 0.43
CA TRP A 44 6.02 14.36 0.91
C TRP A 44 6.95 13.19 0.56
N SER A 45 6.39 11.99 0.37
CA SER A 45 7.10 10.81 -0.15
C SER A 45 6.08 9.92 -0.87
N LEU A 46 5.93 10.14 -2.19
CA LEU A 46 4.92 9.47 -3.00
C LEU A 46 5.12 7.95 -3.07
N ASP A 47 6.36 7.48 -3.09
CA ASP A 47 6.67 6.05 -3.06
C ASP A 47 6.19 5.42 -1.76
N THR A 48 6.48 6.05 -0.62
CA THR A 48 6.01 5.61 0.70
C THR A 48 4.49 5.57 0.72
N THR A 49 3.83 6.68 0.40
CA THR A 49 2.37 6.79 0.34
C THR A 49 1.76 5.73 -0.57
N PHE A 50 2.38 5.44 -1.72
CA PHE A 50 1.93 4.39 -2.63
C PHE A 50 1.89 3.01 -1.97
N PHE A 51 2.91 2.63 -1.17
CA PHE A 51 2.89 1.34 -0.47
C PHE A 51 1.85 1.27 0.64
N TYR A 52 1.58 2.38 1.35
CA TYR A 52 0.45 2.46 2.29
C TYR A 52 -0.89 2.28 1.55
N TRP A 53 -1.06 2.99 0.44
CA TRP A 53 -2.26 2.90 -0.39
C TRP A 53 -2.45 1.47 -0.92
N LEU A 54 -1.42 0.89 -1.52
CA LEU A 54 -1.46 -0.44 -2.13
C LEU A 54 -1.80 -1.50 -1.09
N TYR A 55 -1.18 -1.47 0.09
CA TYR A 55 -1.44 -2.42 1.17
C TYR A 55 -2.93 -2.46 1.55
N GLU A 56 -3.54 -1.29 1.84
CA GLU A 56 -4.95 -1.26 2.24
C GLU A 56 -5.88 -1.79 1.16
N ARG A 57 -5.59 -1.48 -0.10
CA ARG A 57 -6.42 -1.87 -1.25
C ARG A 57 -6.30 -3.36 -1.51
N LEU A 58 -5.11 -3.94 -1.40
CA LEU A 58 -4.90 -5.38 -1.48
C LEU A 58 -5.58 -6.14 -0.33
N MET A 59 -5.48 -5.63 0.90
CA MET A 59 -6.14 -6.23 2.07
C MET A 59 -7.67 -6.24 1.90
N MET A 60 -8.25 -5.14 1.41
CA MET A 60 -9.68 -5.07 1.12
C MET A 60 -10.06 -5.95 -0.07
N PHE A 61 -9.33 -5.87 -1.18
CA PHE A 61 -9.54 -6.68 -2.39
C PHE A 61 -9.60 -8.16 -2.06
N LYS A 62 -8.60 -8.67 -1.33
CA LYS A 62 -8.53 -10.08 -0.91
C LYS A 62 -9.73 -10.49 -0.05
N LYS A 63 -10.29 -9.57 0.73
CA LYS A 63 -11.45 -9.81 1.59
C LYS A 63 -12.77 -9.86 0.81
N VAL A 64 -12.93 -9.04 -0.23
CA VAL A 64 -14.26 -8.78 -0.84
C VAL A 64 -14.43 -9.30 -2.26
N ASN A 65 -13.34 -9.64 -2.96
CA ASN A 65 -13.44 -10.16 -4.32
C ASN A 65 -14.29 -11.45 -4.37
N CYS A 66 -14.90 -11.71 -5.52
CA CYS A 66 -15.72 -12.90 -5.78
C CYS A 66 -15.19 -13.76 -6.94
N ILE A 67 -13.91 -13.63 -7.26
CA ILE A 67 -13.27 -14.32 -8.39
C ILE A 67 -12.36 -15.46 -7.93
N ASN A 68 -12.10 -16.42 -8.83
CA ASN A 68 -11.13 -17.47 -8.57
C ASN A 68 -9.69 -16.94 -8.77
N LEU A 69 -9.04 -16.54 -7.68
CA LEU A 69 -7.66 -16.03 -7.68
C LEU A 69 -6.59 -17.08 -8.05
N ASP A 70 -6.96 -18.35 -8.20
CA ASP A 70 -6.06 -19.40 -8.66
C ASP A 70 -6.16 -19.63 -10.18
N PHE A 71 -7.07 -18.93 -10.88
CA PHE A 71 -7.24 -19.01 -12.34
C PHE A 71 -6.11 -18.32 -13.10
N HIS A 72 -5.90 -17.01 -12.85
CA HIS A 72 -4.83 -16.26 -13.50
C HIS A 72 -3.47 -16.61 -12.89
N LYS A 73 -2.47 -16.74 -13.77
CA LYS A 73 -1.08 -17.00 -13.40
C LYS A 73 -0.14 -16.04 -14.11
N PHE A 74 0.92 -15.66 -13.42
CA PHE A 74 1.89 -14.66 -13.87
C PHE A 74 3.30 -15.21 -13.72
N LYS A 75 4.19 -14.88 -14.65
CA LYS A 75 5.60 -15.26 -14.60
C LYS A 75 6.41 -14.12 -13.98
N ILE A 76 6.65 -14.20 -12.67
CA ILE A 76 7.40 -13.20 -11.91
C ILE A 76 8.83 -13.71 -11.71
N GLN A 77 9.83 -13.01 -12.25
CA GLN A 77 11.25 -13.39 -12.14
C GLN A 77 11.52 -14.86 -12.53
N GLY A 78 10.81 -15.38 -13.52
CA GLY A 78 10.92 -16.75 -13.99
C GLY A 78 10.08 -17.79 -13.23
N ILE A 79 9.44 -17.42 -12.12
CA ILE A 79 8.58 -18.29 -11.31
C ILE A 79 7.12 -18.04 -11.69
N GLU A 80 6.36 -19.10 -11.96
CA GLU A 80 4.91 -19.01 -12.17
C GLU A 80 4.20 -18.91 -10.82
N LEU A 81 3.41 -17.85 -10.64
CA LEU A 81 2.63 -17.58 -9.42
C LEU A 81 1.16 -17.36 -9.78
N THR A 82 0.24 -17.87 -8.98
CA THR A 82 -1.20 -17.53 -9.10
C THR A 82 -1.44 -16.07 -8.69
N GLN A 83 -2.55 -15.48 -9.13
CA GLN A 83 -2.97 -14.14 -8.69
C GLN A 83 -3.04 -14.05 -7.16
N LYS A 84 -3.53 -15.11 -6.49
CA LYS A 84 -3.54 -15.21 -5.02
C LYS A 84 -2.15 -15.11 -4.42
N GLN A 85 -1.19 -15.87 -4.95
CA GLN A 85 0.21 -15.84 -4.49
C GLN A 85 0.87 -14.47 -4.72
N CYS A 86 0.59 -13.83 -5.86
CA CYS A 86 1.03 -12.46 -6.14
C CYS A 86 0.49 -11.47 -5.11
N ILE A 87 -0.82 -11.49 -4.84
CA ILE A 87 -1.47 -10.62 -3.84
C ILE A 87 -0.87 -10.84 -2.45
N ASP A 88 -0.73 -12.10 -2.02
CA ASP A 88 -0.22 -12.44 -0.70
C ASP A 88 1.22 -11.98 -0.51
N LYS A 89 2.03 -12.12 -1.57
CA LYS A 89 3.41 -11.65 -1.59
C LYS A 89 3.50 -10.12 -1.54
N MET A 90 2.70 -9.40 -2.32
CA MET A 90 2.64 -7.93 -2.26
C MET A 90 2.18 -7.42 -0.89
N ILE A 91 1.16 -8.05 -0.28
CA ILE A 91 0.71 -7.70 1.08
C ILE A 91 1.84 -7.88 2.10
N CYS A 92 2.54 -9.02 2.04
CA CYS A 92 3.67 -9.30 2.91
C CYS A 92 4.79 -8.26 2.75
N ASN A 93 5.15 -7.95 1.50
CA ASN A 93 6.19 -6.99 1.20
C ASN A 93 5.80 -5.57 1.61
N CYS A 94 4.57 -5.11 1.31
CA CYS A 94 4.09 -3.80 1.75
C CYS A 94 4.10 -3.68 3.27
N LYS A 95 3.66 -4.73 4.01
CA LYS A 95 3.72 -4.73 5.47
C LYS A 95 5.16 -4.60 5.97
N LYS A 96 6.12 -5.31 5.37
CA LYS A 96 7.55 -5.16 5.70
C LYS A 96 8.03 -3.73 5.42
N ILE A 97 7.73 -3.18 4.24
CA ILE A 97 8.08 -1.80 3.86
C ILE A 97 7.55 -0.78 4.88
N ILE A 98 6.27 -0.91 5.27
CA ILE A 98 5.59 0.01 6.18
C ILE A 98 6.12 -0.06 7.61
N THR A 99 6.44 -1.28 8.08
CA THR A 99 6.81 -1.52 9.49
C THR A 99 8.32 -1.51 9.74
N TYR A 100 9.13 -1.37 8.70
CA TYR A 100 10.58 -1.39 8.79
C TYR A 100 11.10 -0.18 9.59
N LYS A 101 12.03 -0.42 10.52
CA LYS A 101 12.62 0.59 11.41
C LYS A 101 14.16 0.63 11.36
N GLY A 102 14.78 -0.17 10.50
CA GLY A 102 16.24 -0.24 10.40
C GLY A 102 16.82 0.73 9.38
N ALA A 103 18.12 0.61 9.14
CA ALA A 103 18.87 1.44 8.19
C ALA A 103 19.04 0.78 6.81
N ASP A 104 18.60 -0.46 6.64
CA ASP A 104 18.74 -1.20 5.38
C ASP A 104 17.86 -0.57 4.30
N ASP A 105 18.39 -0.59 3.08
CA ASP A 105 17.65 -0.18 1.90
C ASP A 105 16.59 -1.23 1.55
N LEU A 106 15.33 -0.80 1.50
CA LEU A 106 14.19 -1.61 1.10
C LEU A 106 14.00 -1.69 -0.41
N PHE A 107 14.91 -1.11 -1.20
CA PHE A 107 14.85 -1.04 -2.66
C PHE A 107 14.52 -2.38 -3.33
N THR A 108 15.16 -3.48 -2.91
CA THR A 108 14.88 -4.82 -3.48
C THR A 108 13.43 -5.25 -3.25
N ILE A 109 12.90 -5.05 -2.04
CA ILE A 109 11.52 -5.44 -1.68
C ILE A 109 10.51 -4.52 -2.38
N LYS A 110 10.82 -3.22 -2.48
CA LYS A 110 10.01 -2.24 -3.22
C LYS A 110 9.90 -2.63 -4.69
N ASN A 111 11.03 -2.92 -5.34
CA ASN A 111 11.05 -3.33 -6.75
C ASN A 111 10.35 -4.65 -6.99
N GLU A 112 10.57 -5.66 -6.15
CA GLU A 112 9.84 -6.93 -6.27
C GLU A 112 8.33 -6.72 -6.17
N THR A 113 7.87 -5.85 -5.27
CA THR A 113 6.45 -5.53 -5.12
C THR A 113 5.89 -4.84 -6.36
N LEU A 114 6.63 -3.88 -6.92
CA LEU A 114 6.24 -3.17 -8.14
C LEU A 114 6.25 -4.08 -9.37
N ASP A 115 7.21 -5.00 -9.45
CA ASP A 115 7.29 -6.02 -10.49
C ASP A 115 6.11 -6.99 -10.43
N ILE A 116 5.66 -7.39 -9.24
CA ILE A 116 4.44 -8.18 -9.12
C ILE A 116 3.23 -7.34 -9.51
N TRP A 117 3.14 -6.11 -9.00
CA TRP A 117 2.01 -5.21 -9.23
C TRP A 117 1.79 -4.93 -10.72
N LYS A 118 2.84 -4.55 -11.46
CA LYS A 118 2.74 -4.22 -12.89
C LYS A 118 2.21 -5.38 -13.72
N GLU A 119 2.53 -6.62 -13.36
CA GLU A 119 2.11 -7.82 -14.10
C GLU A 119 0.66 -8.19 -13.80
N CYS A 120 0.21 -8.04 -12.53
CA CYS A 120 -1.11 -8.49 -12.12
C CYS A 120 -2.21 -7.41 -12.17
N ILE A 121 -1.87 -6.12 -12.24
CA ILE A 121 -2.83 -5.00 -12.09
C ILE A 121 -4.06 -5.12 -13.00
N PHE A 122 -3.88 -5.56 -14.26
CA PHE A 122 -4.97 -5.68 -15.22
C PHE A 122 -5.91 -6.86 -14.96
N SER A 123 -5.57 -7.73 -14.01
CA SER A 123 -6.45 -8.81 -13.53
C SER A 123 -7.07 -8.49 -12.15
N MET A 124 -6.80 -7.32 -11.58
CA MET A 124 -7.29 -6.92 -10.24
C MET A 124 -8.70 -6.28 -10.31
N TRP A 125 -9.65 -6.99 -10.92
CA TRP A 125 -11.07 -6.60 -11.02
C TRP A 125 -11.96 -7.84 -10.91
N TRP A 126 -13.24 -7.65 -10.58
CA TRP A 126 -14.27 -8.70 -10.51
C TRP A 126 -15.61 -8.19 -11.04
#